data_AF-A0A4U0UNX7-F1
#
_entry.id   AF-A0A4U0UNX7-F1
#
_cell.length_a   1.000
_cell.length_b   1.000
_cell.length_c   1.000
_cell.angle_alpha   90.00
_cell.angle_beta   90.00
_cell.angle_gamma   90.00
#
_symmetry.space_group_name_H-M   'P 1'
#
loop_
_entity.id
_entity.type
_entity.pdbx_description
1 polymer ?
#
loop_
_entity_poly.entity_id
_entity_poly.type
_entity_poly.pdbx_seq_one_letter_code
_entity_poly.pdbx_strand_id
1 'polypeptide(L)'
;CEKKDIAKVKDKLERALRAHEATNGAKIDFIRTLSGDRIEVCFETEEQCKQARQNPRWLEVAMPGARLKGETWYPIKCDGVAKFMVIDPEGDGQKFRDNVLEEFKKDNSTITVDCEAKKVVWLSKNKDKD
;
A
#
# COMPACT_ATOMS: atom_id res chain seq x y z
N CYS A 1 16.66 28.09 1.92
CA CYS A 1 15.97 26.87 2.39
C CYS A 1 15.11 26.36 1.24
N GLU A 2 15.66 25.42 0.47
CA GLU A 2 15.03 24.87 -0.73
C GLU A 2 13.72 24.18 -0.34
N LYS A 3 12.59 24.89 -0.41
CA LYS A 3 11.33 24.22 -0.73
C LYS A 3 11.53 23.68 -2.14
N LYS A 4 12.07 22.45 -2.16
CA LYS A 4 12.63 21.71 -3.30
C LYS A 4 11.77 21.96 -4.53
N ASP A 5 12.40 22.48 -5.58
CA ASP A 5 11.77 22.72 -6.87
C ASP A 5 11.16 21.40 -7.39
N ILE A 6 9.86 21.24 -7.22
CA ILE A 6 9.13 20.02 -7.55
C ILE A 6 9.28 19.71 -9.04
N ALA A 7 9.44 20.73 -9.89
CA ALA A 7 9.69 20.54 -11.31
C ALA A 7 11.05 19.88 -11.55
N LYS A 8 12.11 20.29 -10.84
CA LYS A 8 13.43 19.62 -10.90
C LYS A 8 13.37 18.19 -10.36
N VAL A 9 12.61 17.96 -9.30
CA VAL A 9 12.40 16.61 -8.75
C VAL A 9 11.68 15.72 -9.77
N LYS A 10 10.60 16.22 -10.39
CA LYS A 10 9.86 15.52 -11.43
C LYS A 10 10.75 15.19 -12.62
N ASP A 11 11.48 16.16 -13.15
CA ASP A 11 12.39 15.96 -14.28
C ASP A 11 13.50 14.94 -13.97
N LYS A 12 14.06 14.95 -12.75
CA LYS A 12 15.06 13.96 -12.32
C LYS A 12 14.48 12.54 -12.29
N LEU A 13 13.27 12.38 -11.75
CA LEU A 13 12.58 11.09 -11.66
C LEU A 13 12.20 10.57 -13.05
N GLU A 14 11.68 11.43 -13.92
CA GLU A 14 11.37 11.06 -15.31
C GLU A 14 12.60 10.63 -16.10
N ARG A 15 13.74 11.33 -15.94
CA ARG A 15 15.00 10.92 -16.57
C ARG A 15 15.44 9.54 -16.12
N ALA A 16 15.30 9.23 -14.84
CA ALA A 16 15.63 7.90 -14.32
C ALA A 16 14.67 6.82 -14.82
N LEU A 17 13.37 7.10 -14.89
CA LEU A 17 12.37 6.17 -15.46
C LEU A 17 12.70 5.85 -16.93
N ARG A 18 13.06 6.86 -17.73
CA ARG A 18 13.46 6.70 -19.14
C ARG A 18 14.77 5.95 -19.32
N ALA A 19 15.71 6.05 -18.37
CA ALA A 19 16.99 5.36 -18.42
C ALA A 19 16.89 3.85 -18.17
N HIS A 20 15.77 3.37 -17.64
CA HIS A 20 15.52 1.95 -17.40
C HIS A 20 14.50 1.42 -18.41
N GLU A 21 14.90 0.43 -19.20
CA GLU A 21 14.08 -0.20 -20.24
C GLU A 21 12.71 -0.65 -19.70
N ALA A 22 12.71 -1.27 -18.52
CA ALA A 22 11.49 -1.76 -17.86
C ALA A 22 10.53 -0.66 -17.40
N THR A 23 10.92 0.63 -17.39
CA THR A 23 10.08 1.76 -16.96
C THR A 23 10.02 2.90 -17.97
N ASN A 24 10.60 2.75 -19.17
CA ASN A 24 10.72 3.83 -20.14
C ASN A 24 9.37 4.40 -20.62
N GLY A 25 8.32 3.57 -20.60
CA GLY A 25 6.95 3.99 -20.94
C GLY A 25 6.17 4.69 -19.82
N ALA A 26 6.69 4.73 -18.59
CA ALA A 26 5.98 5.30 -17.45
C ALA A 26 6.10 6.82 -17.43
N LYS A 27 4.97 7.54 -17.33
CA LYS A 27 4.93 9.00 -17.31
C LYS A 27 4.42 9.51 -15.97
N ILE A 28 5.13 10.49 -15.41
CA ILE A 28 4.71 11.15 -14.18
C ILE A 28 3.73 12.26 -14.54
N ASP A 29 2.49 12.17 -14.05
CA ASP A 29 1.48 13.21 -14.19
C ASP A 29 1.81 14.38 -13.25
N PHE A 30 1.87 14.13 -11.94
CA PHE A 30 2.28 15.12 -10.95
C PHE A 30 2.96 14.50 -9.74
N ILE A 31 3.58 15.37 -8.93
CA ILE A 31 4.16 15.00 -7.64
C ILE A 31 3.40 15.74 -6.54
N ARG A 32 2.92 14.99 -5.55
CA ARG A 32 2.31 15.54 -4.34
C ARG A 32 3.31 15.48 -3.20
N THR A 33 3.59 16.62 -2.59
CA THR A 33 4.38 16.68 -1.35
C THR A 33 3.53 16.29 -0.16
N LEU A 34 4.05 15.40 0.69
CA LEU A 34 3.45 15.02 1.95
C LEU A 34 4.23 15.64 3.13
N SER A 35 3.80 15.35 4.37
CA SER A 35 4.53 15.78 5.56
C SER A 35 5.91 15.14 5.66
N GLY A 36 6.88 15.93 6.15
CA GLY A 36 8.28 15.51 6.24
C GLY A 36 8.95 15.38 4.87
N ASP A 37 9.81 14.37 4.71
CA ASP A 37 10.58 14.12 3.48
C ASP A 37 9.86 13.18 2.48
N ARG A 38 8.52 13.13 2.52
CA ARG A 38 7.72 12.18 1.73
C ARG A 38 7.10 12.86 0.51
N ILE A 39 7.10 12.16 -0.61
CA ILE A 39 6.41 12.55 -1.84
C ILE A 39 5.58 11.39 -2.37
N GLU A 40 4.48 11.69 -3.04
CA GLU A 40 3.76 10.76 -3.90
C GLU A 40 4.07 11.11 -5.35
N VAL A 41 4.48 10.10 -6.12
CA VAL A 41 4.67 10.20 -7.56
C VAL A 41 3.43 9.60 -8.22
N CYS A 42 2.66 10.44 -8.90
CA CYS A 42 1.42 10.05 -9.56
C CYS A 42 1.69 9.81 -11.04
N PHE A 43 1.27 8.66 -11.55
CA PHE A 43 1.39 8.26 -12.95
C PHE A 43 0.05 8.44 -13.66
N GLU A 44 0.05 8.52 -14.98
CA GLU A 44 -1.18 8.70 -15.77
C GLU A 44 -2.12 7.49 -15.67
N THR A 45 -1.56 6.27 -15.52
CA THR A 45 -2.34 5.03 -15.43
C THR A 45 -1.86 4.11 -14.30
N GLU A 46 -2.75 3.18 -13.91
CA GLU A 46 -2.43 2.16 -12.91
C GLU A 46 -1.32 1.22 -13.39
N GLU A 47 -1.31 0.85 -14.68
CA GLU A 47 -0.28 0.02 -15.30
C GLU A 47 1.10 0.66 -15.22
N GLN A 48 1.21 1.96 -15.50
CA GLN A 48 2.47 2.69 -15.37
C GLN A 48 2.95 2.73 -13.92
N CYS A 49 2.03 2.90 -12.96
CA CYS A 49 2.34 2.85 -11.53
C CYS A 49 2.86 1.45 -11.12
N LYS A 50 2.18 0.38 -11.57
CA LYS A 50 2.60 -1.01 -11.33
C LYS A 50 3.97 -1.28 -11.94
N GLN A 51 4.19 -0.90 -13.20
CA GLN A 51 5.45 -1.05 -13.91
C GLN A 51 6.60 -0.34 -13.17
N ALA A 52 6.41 0.91 -12.75
CA ALA A 52 7.41 1.67 -11.99
C ALA A 52 7.70 1.05 -10.62
N ARG A 53 6.69 0.49 -9.93
CA ARG A 53 6.86 -0.17 -8.63
C ARG A 53 7.58 -1.51 -8.71
N GLN A 54 7.27 -2.32 -9.73
CA GLN A 54 7.89 -3.64 -9.94
C GLN A 54 9.37 -3.54 -10.31
N ASN A 55 9.82 -2.37 -10.79
CA ASN A 55 11.18 -2.13 -11.25
C ASN A 55 11.84 -0.96 -10.48
N PRO A 56 12.05 -1.05 -9.16
CA PRO A 56 12.36 0.11 -8.31
C PRO A 56 13.72 0.77 -8.54
N ARG A 57 14.57 0.22 -9.41
CA ARG A 57 15.96 0.66 -9.63
C ARG A 57 16.07 2.11 -10.11
N TRP A 58 15.06 2.63 -10.83
CA TRP A 58 15.01 4.03 -11.24
C TRP A 58 15.01 4.99 -10.05
N LEU A 59 14.42 4.59 -8.92
CA LEU A 59 14.38 5.42 -7.72
C LEU A 59 15.75 5.53 -7.06
N GLU A 60 16.52 4.44 -7.01
CA GLU A 60 17.87 4.45 -6.44
C GLU A 60 18.81 5.36 -7.25
N VAL A 61 18.68 5.34 -8.58
CA VAL A 61 19.44 6.23 -9.49
C VAL A 61 19.01 7.69 -9.32
N ALA A 62 17.70 7.97 -9.27
CA ALA A 62 17.19 9.33 -9.14
C ALA A 62 17.44 9.90 -7.73
N MET A 63 17.31 9.08 -6.70
CA MET A 63 17.32 9.51 -5.30
C MET A 63 17.94 8.42 -4.42
N PRO A 64 19.28 8.36 -4.34
CA PRO A 64 19.97 7.43 -3.46
C PRO A 64 19.45 7.51 -2.02
N GLY A 65 19.09 6.37 -1.44
CA GLY A 65 18.54 6.27 -0.09
C GLY A 65 17.02 6.46 0.01
N ALA A 66 16.35 6.92 -1.05
CA ALA A 66 14.89 6.93 -1.09
C ALA A 66 14.34 5.49 -1.16
N ARG A 67 13.18 5.26 -0.54
CA ARG A 67 12.51 3.96 -0.53
C ARG A 67 11.10 4.12 -1.05
N LEU A 68 10.68 3.22 -1.94
CA LEU A 68 9.27 3.10 -2.27
C LEU A 68 8.51 2.64 -1.03
N LYS A 69 7.45 3.37 -0.69
CA LYS A 69 6.47 2.87 0.27
C LYS A 69 5.72 1.72 -0.41
N GLY A 70 5.57 0.60 0.29
CA GLY A 70 4.74 -0.51 -0.18
C GLY A 70 3.29 -0.08 -0.42
N GLU A 71 2.49 -0.96 -1.03
CA GLU A 71 1.06 -0.72 -1.20
C GLU A 71 0.43 -0.27 0.11
N THR A 72 -0.23 0.88 0.07
CA THR A 72 -0.96 1.39 1.24
C THR A 72 -2.28 0.63 1.28
N TRP A 73 -2.32 -0.43 2.07
CA TRP A 73 -3.55 -1.13 2.41
C TRP A 73 -4.40 -0.20 3.30
N TYR A 74 -5.58 0.17 2.82
CA TYR A 74 -6.59 0.78 3.68
C TYR A 74 -7.30 -0.35 4.41
N PRO A 75 -7.25 -0.42 5.76
CA PRO A 75 -8.02 -1.42 6.47
C PRO A 75 -9.52 -1.15 6.24
N ILE A 76 -10.25 -2.17 5.78
CA ILE A 76 -11.71 -2.13 5.83
C ILE A 76 -12.09 -2.26 7.31
N LYS A 77 -12.69 -1.20 7.87
CA LYS A 77 -13.18 -1.22 9.25
C LYS A 77 -14.62 -1.74 9.25
N CYS A 78 -14.83 -2.92 9.84
CA CYS A 78 -16.15 -3.47 10.09
C CYS A 78 -16.51 -3.27 11.57
N ASP A 79 -17.48 -2.41 11.86
CA ASP A 79 -18.05 -2.25 13.21
C ASP A 79 -19.18 -3.26 13.46
N GLY A 80 -19.43 -3.63 14.72
CA GLY A 80 -20.55 -4.51 15.08
C GLY A 80 -20.33 -6.00 14.83
N VAL A 81 -19.10 -6.41 14.50
CA VAL A 81 -18.77 -7.83 14.30
C VAL A 81 -18.71 -8.56 15.65
N ALA A 82 -19.52 -9.61 15.79
CA ALA A 82 -19.50 -10.43 16.99
C ALA A 82 -18.15 -11.17 17.13
N LYS A 83 -17.52 -11.07 18.30
CA LYS A 83 -16.15 -11.56 18.53
C LYS A 83 -15.95 -13.04 18.14
N PHE A 84 -16.92 -13.90 18.47
CA PHE A 84 -16.88 -15.34 18.15
C PHE A 84 -16.92 -15.65 16.64
N MET A 85 -17.35 -14.71 15.80
CA MET A 85 -17.31 -14.86 14.34
C MET A 85 -15.89 -14.71 13.78
N VAL A 86 -14.93 -14.20 14.54
CA VAL A 86 -13.59 -13.87 14.02
C VAL A 86 -12.50 -14.47 14.91
N ILE A 87 -12.71 -14.51 16.21
CA ILE A 87 -11.79 -15.05 17.22
C ILE A 87 -12.14 -16.51 17.49
N ASP A 88 -11.10 -17.33 17.63
CA ASP A 88 -11.23 -18.73 18.03
C ASP A 88 -11.99 -18.84 19.36
N PRO A 89 -13.18 -19.46 19.39
CA PRO A 89 -13.98 -19.58 20.60
C PRO A 89 -13.32 -20.44 21.68
N GLU A 90 -12.42 -21.35 21.31
CA GLU A 90 -11.67 -22.22 22.23
C GLU A 90 -10.29 -21.65 22.56
N GLY A 91 -9.92 -20.53 21.94
CA GLY A 91 -8.61 -19.88 22.09
C GLY A 91 -8.49 -18.95 23.31
N ASP A 92 -7.35 -18.28 23.40
CA ASP A 92 -7.02 -17.28 24.44
C ASP A 92 -7.75 -15.93 24.27
N GLY A 93 -8.78 -15.89 23.41
CA GLY A 93 -9.50 -14.68 23.06
C GLY A 93 -8.69 -13.67 22.21
N GLN A 94 -7.49 -14.07 21.73
CA GLN A 94 -6.61 -13.27 20.88
C GLN A 94 -6.31 -13.96 19.54
N LYS A 95 -6.35 -15.29 19.48
CA LYS A 95 -6.21 -16.05 18.24
C LYS A 95 -7.45 -15.93 17.36
N PHE A 96 -7.23 -15.68 16.08
CA PHE A 96 -8.31 -15.72 15.08
C PHE A 96 -8.72 -17.16 14.78
N ARG A 97 -9.98 -17.37 14.37
CA ARG A 97 -10.44 -18.66 13.84
C ARG A 97 -9.60 -19.04 12.61
N ASP A 98 -9.36 -20.33 12.46
CA ASP A 98 -8.85 -20.87 11.21
C ASP A 98 -9.79 -20.50 10.06
N ASN A 99 -9.22 -20.23 8.89
CA ASN A 99 -9.93 -19.91 7.64
C ASN A 99 -10.70 -18.57 7.61
N VAL A 100 -10.62 -17.71 8.63
CA VAL A 100 -11.35 -16.42 8.65
C VAL A 100 -11.05 -15.53 7.43
N LEU A 101 -9.82 -15.58 6.90
CA LEU A 101 -9.41 -14.86 5.69
C LEU A 101 -9.99 -15.48 4.41
N GLU A 102 -10.10 -16.81 4.37
CA GLU A 102 -10.68 -17.53 3.24
C GLU A 102 -12.20 -17.34 3.18
N GLU A 103 -12.87 -17.40 4.32
CA GLU A 103 -14.30 -17.07 4.45
C GLU A 103 -14.56 -15.63 4.00
N PHE A 104 -13.76 -14.66 4.47
CA PHE A 104 -13.88 -13.27 4.01
C PHE A 104 -13.73 -13.17 2.49
N LYS A 105 -12.70 -13.80 1.90
CA LYS A 105 -12.49 -13.80 0.46
C LYS A 105 -13.70 -14.37 -0.26
N LYS A 106 -14.19 -15.54 0.16
CA LYS A 106 -15.34 -16.21 -0.44
C LYS A 106 -16.60 -15.35 -0.39
N ASP A 107 -16.87 -14.71 0.74
CA ASP A 107 -18.12 -13.96 0.96
C ASP A 107 -18.12 -12.58 0.29
N ASN A 108 -16.94 -12.01 0.04
CA ASN A 108 -16.81 -10.64 -0.49
C ASN A 108 -16.31 -10.59 -1.94
N SER A 109 -15.86 -11.71 -2.51
CA SER A 109 -15.50 -11.76 -3.93
C SER A 109 -16.74 -11.90 -4.80
N THR A 110 -16.72 -11.28 -5.97
CA THR A 110 -17.74 -11.40 -7.00
C THR A 110 -17.09 -11.84 -8.32
N ILE A 111 -17.89 -12.08 -9.37
CA ILE A 111 -17.35 -12.47 -10.68
C ILE A 111 -16.40 -11.40 -11.28
N THR A 112 -16.57 -10.14 -10.90
CA THR A 112 -15.74 -9.02 -11.39
C THR A 112 -14.73 -8.49 -10.36
N VAL A 113 -14.79 -8.94 -9.11
CA VAL A 113 -13.95 -8.42 -8.01
C VAL A 113 -13.39 -9.59 -7.20
N ASP A 114 -12.07 -9.76 -7.20
CA ASP A 114 -11.37 -10.71 -6.31
C ASP A 114 -10.95 -10.00 -5.03
N CYS A 115 -11.59 -10.33 -3.91
CA CYS A 115 -11.29 -9.75 -2.60
C CYS A 115 -10.27 -10.63 -1.88
N GLU A 116 -9.13 -10.06 -1.48
CA GLU A 116 -8.12 -10.76 -0.69
C GLU A 116 -7.85 -10.02 0.62
N ALA A 117 -8.22 -10.64 1.74
CA ALA A 117 -7.81 -10.14 3.05
C ALA A 117 -6.37 -10.61 3.35
N LYS A 118 -5.44 -9.67 3.47
CA LYS A 118 -4.03 -9.97 3.80
C LYS A 118 -3.75 -10.10 5.29
N LYS A 119 -4.58 -9.46 6.13
CA LYS A 119 -4.37 -9.39 7.57
C LYS A 119 -5.68 -9.07 8.29
N VAL A 120 -5.93 -9.76 9.40
CA VAL A 120 -6.96 -9.39 10.38
C VAL A 120 -6.27 -8.82 11.63
N VAL A 121 -6.84 -7.75 12.20
CA VAL A 121 -6.40 -7.18 13.48
C VAL A 121 -7.64 -6.83 14.29
N TRP A 122 -7.68 -7.27 15.55
CA TRP A 122 -8.71 -6.85 16.48
C TRP A 122 -8.29 -5.51 17.10
N LEU A 123 -9.07 -4.45 16.85
CA LEU A 123 -8.65 -3.08 17.19
C LEU A 123 -8.93 -2.68 18.65
N SER A 124 -9.81 -3.39 19.36
CA SER A 124 -10.08 -3.06 20.77
C SER A 124 -8.92 -3.53 21.65
N LYS A 125 -8.39 -2.63 22.49
CA LYS A 125 -7.46 -3.00 23.56
C LYS A 125 -8.19 -3.86 24.59
N ASN A 126 -7.53 -4.91 25.09
CA ASN A 126 -7.98 -5.57 26.33
C ASN A 126 -7.90 -4.53 27.45
N LYS A 127 -9.00 -4.35 28.19
CA LYS A 127 -9.04 -3.47 29.37
C LYS A 127 -8.30 -4.06 30.58
N ASP A 128 -7.73 -5.26 30.48
CA ASP A 128 -7.17 -5.99 31.62
C ASP A 128 -5.62 -5.97 31.65
N LYS A 129 -5.01 -4.81 31.41
CA LYS A 129 -3.63 -4.52 31.82
C LYS A 129 -3.49 -3.03 32.14
N ASP A 130 -4.00 -2.66 33.31
CA ASP A 130 -3.49 -1.58 34.14
C ASP A 130 -2.97 -2.20 35.45
#